data_AF-A0A6J8A1X6-F1
#
_entry.id   AF-A0A6J8A1X6-F1
#
_cell.length_a   1.000
_cell.length_b   1.000
_cell.length_c   1.000
_cell.angle_alpha   90.00
_cell.angle_beta   90.00
_cell.angle_gamma   90.00
#
_symmetry.space_group_name_H-M   'P 1'
#
loop_
_entity.id
_entity.type
_entity.pdbx_description
1 polymer ?
#
loop_
_entity_poly.entity_id
_entity_poly.type
_entity_poly.pdbx_seq_one_letter_code
_entity_poly.pdbx_strand_id
1 'polypeptide(L)'
;MESLQKENIILINNIEKSNEKSSKINLDEINVSNEYRSLIEKNILANQDIFAEKDTDLGRTETVKMKIDTGNNYPIKLRPYRTPLNQRPIVEKAIKEMIEANIIRRSQSPWSAPIVLIKKKDNSIRFCIDYRKINQITKIYSTPLAHIDDILALLGKVSFFSNYDLKSGYWQLAMDSKDQTKYLGFVINENGISPDKDKVKVITSLKSPLTVKEVRRFIGMTSLYRRFIPNVSKIAEPIIELTKKYAKLNWSDACKKAFEYLKDSLTVVPLLAYPDTNKTYTLYCDASDTCIGACLTQPCEDTEKKIYGVKSAEKPI
;
A
#
# COMPACT_ATOMS: atom_id res chain seq x y z
N MET A 1 48.69 -21.48 12.87
CA MET A 1 47.49 -22.10 13.43
C MET A 1 46.60 -20.98 13.94
N GLU A 2 45.68 -20.45 13.13
CA GLU A 2 44.44 -21.12 12.73
C GLU A 2 43.67 -21.53 13.99
N SER A 3 42.41 -21.20 14.20
CA SER A 3 41.29 -21.26 13.26
C SER A 3 40.05 -20.80 14.03
N LEU A 4 39.07 -20.32 13.27
CA LEU A 4 37.64 -20.04 13.54
C LEU A 4 37.32 -18.71 12.82
N GLN A 5 37.49 -18.63 11.48
CA GLN A 5 36.44 -18.93 10.48
C GLN A 5 35.08 -18.36 10.91
N LYS A 6 34.67 -17.18 10.42
CA LYS A 6 34.01 -16.91 9.10
C LYS A 6 32.77 -17.78 8.88
N GLU A 7 31.71 -17.10 8.39
CA GLU A 7 30.39 -17.56 7.89
C GLU A 7 29.24 -17.15 8.85
N ASN A 8 28.22 -16.37 8.52
CA ASN A 8 27.70 -15.84 7.26
C ASN A 8 26.95 -14.52 7.54
N ILE A 9 27.44 -13.38 7.04
CA ILE A 9 26.55 -12.25 6.71
C ILE A 9 26.77 -11.98 5.23
N ILE A 10 25.80 -12.46 4.47
CA ILE A 10 25.74 -12.35 3.02
C ILE A 10 25.54 -10.86 2.69
N LEU A 11 26.58 -10.25 2.12
CA LEU A 11 26.50 -8.98 1.42
C LEU A 11 25.80 -9.24 0.08
N ILE A 12 24.51 -8.89 -0.04
CA ILE A 12 23.83 -8.82 -1.33
C ILE A 12 24.01 -7.40 -1.89
N ASN A 13 24.96 -7.35 -2.81
CA ASN A 13 24.98 -6.58 -4.05
C ASN A 13 25.02 -5.05 -3.97
N ASN A 14 26.23 -4.54 -4.18
CA ASN A 14 26.59 -3.70 -5.33
C ASN A 14 25.41 -3.28 -6.22
N ILE A 15 25.00 -2.03 -6.05
CA ILE A 15 24.57 -1.23 -7.20
C ILE A 15 25.66 -0.18 -7.37
N GLU A 16 26.54 -0.42 -8.33
CA GLU A 16 27.42 0.61 -8.87
C GLU A 16 26.55 1.80 -9.31
N LYS A 17 26.64 2.91 -8.59
CA LYS A 17 26.18 4.21 -9.09
C LYS A 17 27.28 5.24 -8.89
N SER A 18 28.02 5.40 -10.00
CA SER A 18 28.66 6.63 -10.48
C SER A 18 29.14 7.61 -9.41
N ASN A 19 30.46 7.63 -9.25
CA ASN A 19 31.26 8.75 -8.75
C ASN A 19 30.77 10.09 -9.31
N GLU A 20 29.97 10.84 -8.55
CA GLU A 20 29.83 12.30 -8.64
C GLU A 20 28.94 12.79 -7.51
N LYS A 21 29.41 12.65 -6.26
CA LYS A 21 28.74 13.27 -5.09
C LYS A 21 29.74 14.11 -4.31
N SER A 22 30.37 15.08 -4.96
CA SER A 22 31.21 16.07 -4.29
C SER A 22 30.68 17.46 -4.59
N SER A 23 30.00 18.07 -3.62
CA SER A 23 30.06 19.52 -3.34
C SER A 23 28.93 19.93 -2.38
N LYS A 24 29.30 20.65 -1.30
CA LYS A 24 28.46 21.34 -0.28
C LYS A 24 28.51 20.75 1.14
N ILE A 25 29.70 20.43 1.64
CA ILE A 25 29.92 20.39 3.10
C ILE A 25 30.58 21.72 3.46
N ASN A 26 29.86 22.61 4.15
CA ASN A 26 30.46 23.84 4.68
C ASN A 26 31.06 23.51 6.06
N LEU A 27 32.38 23.51 6.14
CA LEU A 27 33.14 23.26 7.38
C LEU A 27 33.86 24.51 7.86
N ASP A 28 33.58 25.66 7.25
CA ASP A 28 34.35 26.90 7.45
C ASP A 28 34.05 27.54 8.82
N GLU A 29 32.90 27.22 9.41
CA GLU A 29 32.48 27.73 10.72
C GLU A 29 32.84 26.80 11.90
N ILE A 30 33.46 25.64 11.63
CA ILE A 30 33.76 24.65 12.69
C ILE A 30 35.14 24.92 13.30
N ASN A 31 35.14 25.39 14.55
CA ASN A 31 36.35 25.61 15.34
C ASN A 31 36.84 24.31 16.01
N VAL A 32 37.41 23.39 15.24
CA VAL A 32 38.00 22.12 15.72
C VAL A 32 39.39 21.90 15.12
N SER A 33 40.21 21.04 15.75
CA SER A 33 41.55 20.72 15.21
C SER A 33 41.46 20.05 13.84
N ASN A 34 42.53 20.19 13.05
CA ASN A 34 42.60 19.64 11.68
C ASN A 34 42.39 18.12 11.63
N GLU A 35 42.76 17.40 12.70
CA GLU A 35 42.57 15.96 12.82
C GLU A 35 41.08 15.58 12.92
N TYR A 36 40.32 16.30 13.75
CA TYR A 36 38.87 16.09 13.87
C TYR A 36 38.12 16.52 12.60
N ARG A 37 38.58 17.59 11.93
CA ARG A 37 38.01 18.03 10.66
C ARG A 37 38.10 16.94 9.59
N SER A 38 39.28 16.30 9.46
CA SER A 38 39.48 15.19 8.53
C SER A 38 38.62 13.97 8.86
N LEU A 39 38.45 13.65 10.15
CA LEU A 39 37.58 12.56 10.60
C LEU A 39 36.10 12.83 10.28
N ILE A 40 35.63 14.06 10.48
CA ILE A 40 34.26 14.47 10.15
C ILE A 40 34.02 14.36 8.64
N GLU A 41 34.93 14.89 7.82
CA GLU A 41 34.86 14.79 6.35
C GLU A 41 34.78 13.33 5.90
N LYS A 42 35.67 12.48 6.42
CA LYS A 42 35.68 11.05 6.09
C LYS A 42 34.36 10.37 6.47
N ASN A 43 33.80 10.69 7.64
CA ASN A 43 32.54 10.10 8.09
C ASN A 43 31.33 10.58 7.26
N ILE A 44 31.28 11.85 6.87
CA ILE A 44 30.20 12.37 6.02
C ILE A 44 30.27 11.74 4.63
N LEU A 45 31.48 11.65 4.04
CA LEU A 45 31.68 11.01 2.75
C LEU A 45 31.35 9.51 2.78
N ALA A 46 31.69 8.82 3.87
CA ALA A 46 31.38 7.40 4.04
C ALA A 46 29.88 7.10 4.19
N ASN A 47 29.08 8.06 4.64
CA ASN A 47 27.64 7.90 4.90
C ASN A 47 26.78 8.82 4.02
N GLN A 48 27.28 9.15 2.83
CA GLN A 48 26.64 10.13 1.96
C GLN A 48 25.27 9.68 1.41
N ASP A 49 25.02 8.39 1.42
CA ASP A 49 23.75 7.76 1.05
C ASP A 49 22.61 8.05 2.04
N ILE A 50 22.93 8.42 3.28
CA ILE A 50 21.94 8.71 4.33
C ILE A 50 21.42 10.16 4.24
N PHE A 51 22.20 11.07 3.65
CA PHE A 51 21.85 12.49 3.60
C PHE A 51 20.94 12.81 2.42
N ALA A 52 19.75 13.34 2.71
CA ALA A 52 18.78 13.77 1.70
C ALA A 52 19.22 15.06 1.00
N GLU A 53 19.46 15.00 -0.31
CA GLU A 53 19.75 16.19 -1.13
C GLU A 53 18.49 16.89 -1.65
N LYS A 54 17.42 16.11 -1.90
CA LYS A 54 16.14 16.58 -2.42
C LYS A 54 15.03 16.31 -1.42
N ASP A 55 13.97 17.11 -1.47
CA ASP A 55 12.81 16.96 -0.58
C ASP A 55 12.08 15.61 -0.73
N THR A 56 12.30 14.91 -1.85
CA THR A 56 11.74 13.59 -2.16
C THR A 56 12.69 12.43 -1.88
N ASP A 57 13.95 12.71 -1.51
CA ASP A 57 14.95 11.70 -1.19
C ASP A 57 14.78 11.26 0.26
N LEU A 58 13.69 10.55 0.51
CA LEU A 58 13.23 10.21 1.84
C LEU A 58 13.46 8.72 2.07
N GLY A 59 14.21 8.42 3.12
CA GLY A 59 14.22 7.09 3.69
C GLY A 59 12.83 6.72 4.22
N ARG A 60 12.56 5.42 4.32
CA ARG A 60 11.34 4.90 4.93
C ARG A 60 11.69 3.86 5.97
N THR A 61 11.16 4.00 7.18
CA THR A 61 11.29 3.00 8.23
C THR A 61 10.00 2.18 8.35
N GLU A 62 10.16 0.86 8.44
CA GLU A 62 9.07 -0.06 8.78
C GLU A 62 9.07 -0.47 10.26
N THR A 63 10.12 -0.11 11.01
CA THR A 63 10.32 -0.49 12.42
C THR A 63 9.19 0.04 13.29
N VAL A 64 8.76 1.28 13.05
CA VAL A 64 7.64 1.90 13.75
C VAL A 64 6.59 2.30 12.72
N LYS A 65 5.37 1.78 12.89
CA LYS A 65 4.24 2.09 12.02
C LYS A 65 3.27 3.01 12.73
N MET A 66 2.89 4.10 12.06
CA MET A 66 1.94 5.08 12.54
C MET A 66 0.52 4.51 12.49
N LYS A 67 -0.19 4.58 13.62
CA LYS A 67 -1.59 4.17 13.77
C LYS A 67 -2.45 5.39 14.11
N ILE A 68 -3.61 5.51 13.48
CA ILE A 68 -4.58 6.59 13.74
C ILE A 68 -5.82 5.98 14.37
N ASP A 69 -5.86 5.99 15.70
CA ASP A 69 -7.02 5.50 16.45
C ASP A 69 -8.13 6.57 16.48
N THR A 70 -9.18 6.35 15.68
CA THR A 70 -10.39 7.19 15.67
C THR A 70 -11.51 6.63 16.55
N GLY A 71 -11.24 5.58 17.34
CA GLY A 71 -12.24 4.89 18.15
C GLY A 71 -13.37 4.28 17.31
N ASN A 72 -14.61 4.41 17.78
CA ASN A 72 -15.81 3.92 17.09
C ASN A 72 -16.50 5.01 16.24
N ASN A 73 -15.79 6.09 15.90
CA ASN A 73 -16.38 7.21 15.16
C ASN A 73 -16.62 6.84 13.68
N TYR A 74 -17.70 7.39 13.12
CA TYR A 74 -18.00 7.23 11.70
C TYR A 74 -17.02 8.03 10.82
N PRO A 75 -16.75 7.58 9.57
CA PRO A 75 -15.88 8.29 8.65
C PRO A 75 -16.32 9.73 8.36
N ILE A 76 -15.39 10.66 8.53
CA ILE A 76 -15.59 12.07 8.21
C ILE A 76 -15.20 12.29 6.74
N LYS A 77 -16.19 12.62 5.91
CA LYS A 77 -16.01 12.92 4.47
C LYS A 77 -16.27 14.38 4.17
N LEU A 78 -15.21 15.17 4.04
CA LEU A 78 -15.31 16.58 3.66
C LEU A 78 -15.16 16.77 2.16
N ARG A 79 -15.91 17.75 1.62
CA ARG A 79 -15.77 18.18 0.23
C ARG A 79 -14.47 18.98 0.07
N PRO A 80 -13.75 18.83 -1.06
CA PRO A 80 -12.60 19.69 -1.36
C PRO A 80 -13.00 21.16 -1.41
N TYR A 81 -12.12 22.04 -0.92
CA TYR A 81 -12.29 23.48 -1.09
C TYR A 81 -12.11 23.89 -2.55
N ARG A 82 -12.82 24.95 -2.96
CA ARG A 82 -12.66 25.52 -4.30
C ARG A 82 -11.24 26.07 -4.44
N THR A 83 -10.45 25.44 -5.30
CA THR A 83 -9.10 25.91 -5.63
C THR A 83 -9.18 26.88 -6.83
N PRO A 84 -8.68 28.12 -6.69
CA PRO A 84 -8.54 29.07 -7.80
C PRO A 84 -7.77 28.49 -8.99
N LEU A 85 -8.10 28.92 -10.22
CA LEU A 85 -7.53 28.34 -11.46
C LEU A 85 -6.00 28.46 -11.51
N ASN A 86 -5.44 29.59 -11.07
CA ASN A 86 -4.00 29.81 -11.03
C ASN A 86 -3.24 28.90 -10.06
N GLN A 87 -3.94 28.32 -9.07
CA GLN A 87 -3.33 27.45 -8.06
C GLN A 87 -3.48 25.96 -8.39
N ARG A 88 -4.37 25.58 -9.32
CA ARG A 88 -4.57 24.17 -9.71
C ARG A 88 -3.29 23.51 -10.24
N PRO A 89 -2.49 24.15 -11.12
CA PRO A 89 -1.26 23.53 -11.62
C PRO A 89 -0.25 23.22 -10.50
N ILE A 90 -0.23 24.06 -9.45
CA ILE A 90 0.66 23.91 -8.30
C ILE A 90 0.24 22.68 -7.47
N VAL A 91 -1.07 22.52 -7.25
CA VAL A 91 -1.64 21.34 -6.58
C VAL A 91 -1.34 20.07 -7.37
N GLU A 92 -1.56 20.09 -8.68
CA GLU A 92 -1.36 18.93 -9.55
C GLU A 92 0.11 18.51 -9.60
N LYS A 93 1.04 19.48 -9.71
CA LYS A 93 2.47 19.23 -9.68
C LYS A 93 2.90 18.59 -8.35
N ALA A 94 2.49 19.16 -7.22
CA ALA A 94 2.82 18.62 -5.90
C ALA A 94 2.28 17.19 -5.71
N ILE A 95 1.05 16.92 -6.15
CA ILE A 95 0.46 15.57 -6.09
C ILE A 95 1.27 14.59 -6.94
N LYS A 96 1.69 14.99 -8.14
CA LYS A 96 2.49 14.15 -9.03
C LYS A 96 3.84 13.80 -8.41
N GLU A 97 4.55 14.79 -7.88
CA GLU A 97 5.85 14.60 -7.19
C GLU A 97 5.70 13.65 -5.98
N MET A 98 4.64 13.81 -5.18
CA MET A 98 4.40 12.93 -4.02
C MET A 98 4.01 11.49 -4.42
N ILE A 99 3.36 11.30 -5.57
CA ILE A 99 3.07 9.96 -6.12
C ILE A 99 4.35 9.31 -6.62
N GLU A 100 5.17 10.04 -7.38
CA GLU A 100 6.46 9.55 -7.91
C GLU A 100 7.44 9.21 -6.79
N ALA A 101 7.44 9.99 -5.70
CA ALA A 101 8.22 9.74 -4.50
C ALA A 101 7.63 8.64 -3.58
N ASN A 102 6.53 7.98 -3.98
CA ASN A 102 5.83 6.96 -3.19
C ASN A 102 5.38 7.41 -1.78
N ILE A 103 5.20 8.72 -1.57
CA ILE A 103 4.70 9.29 -0.30
C ILE A 103 3.18 9.11 -0.19
N ILE A 104 2.46 9.27 -1.31
CA ILE A 104 1.00 9.13 -1.37
C ILE A 104 0.59 8.16 -2.47
N ARG A 105 -0.63 7.61 -2.34
CA ARG A 105 -1.26 6.75 -3.36
C ARG A 105 -2.71 7.13 -3.57
N ARG A 106 -3.26 6.77 -4.73
CA ARG A 106 -4.70 6.91 -5.00
C ARG A 106 -5.50 6.01 -4.06
N SER A 107 -6.62 6.51 -3.54
CA SER A 107 -7.49 5.76 -2.61
C SER A 107 -8.98 6.07 -2.87
N GLN A 108 -9.86 5.19 -2.41
CA GLN A 108 -11.32 5.39 -2.42
C GLN A 108 -11.86 5.46 -0.99
N SER A 109 -11.19 6.21 -0.14
CA SER A 109 -11.47 6.20 1.30
C SER A 109 -12.85 6.74 1.61
N PRO A 110 -13.56 6.16 2.60
CA PRO A 110 -14.74 6.81 3.16
C PRO A 110 -14.36 8.09 3.92
N TRP A 111 -13.09 8.26 4.27
CA TRP A 111 -12.53 9.47 4.89
C TRP A 111 -12.04 10.45 3.82
N SER A 112 -12.26 11.75 4.03
CA SER A 112 -11.77 12.79 3.12
C SER A 112 -11.51 14.08 3.88
N ALA A 113 -10.32 14.64 3.68
CA ALA A 113 -9.91 15.95 4.19
C ALA A 113 -9.54 16.86 3.01
N PRO A 114 -9.96 18.14 3.02
CA PRO A 114 -9.66 19.06 1.93
C PRO A 114 -8.21 19.56 2.00
N ILE A 115 -7.68 19.93 0.84
CA ILE A 115 -6.35 20.54 0.71
C ILE A 115 -6.46 22.05 0.93
N VAL A 116 -5.45 22.63 1.58
CA VAL A 116 -5.28 24.06 1.80
C VAL A 116 -3.87 24.46 1.38
N LEU A 117 -3.76 25.48 0.55
CA LEU A 117 -2.48 26.08 0.18
C LEU A 117 -2.21 27.29 1.06
N ILE A 118 -1.06 27.31 1.72
CA ILE A 118 -0.65 28.39 2.61
C ILE A 118 0.63 29.02 2.05
N LYS A 119 0.69 30.35 1.96
CA LYS A 119 1.94 31.04 1.66
C LYS A 119 2.78 31.17 2.92
N LYS A 120 4.04 30.73 2.86
CA LYS A 120 5.04 30.97 3.90
C LYS A 120 5.54 32.42 3.85
N LYS A 121 6.30 32.82 4.88
CA LYS A 121 6.96 34.13 4.97
C LYS A 121 7.96 34.37 3.82
N ASP A 122 8.55 33.30 3.29
CA ASP A 122 9.46 33.31 2.13
C ASP A 122 8.72 33.33 0.76
N ASN A 123 7.40 33.54 0.77
CA ASN A 123 6.51 33.52 -0.40
C ASN A 123 6.38 32.14 -1.10
N SER A 124 7.01 31.08 -0.56
CA SER A 124 6.80 29.70 -1.03
C SER A 124 5.42 29.18 -0.60
N ILE A 125 4.87 28.23 -1.36
CA ILE A 125 3.55 27.66 -1.09
C ILE A 125 3.72 26.33 -0.35
N ARG A 126 3.01 26.17 0.76
CA ARG A 126 2.93 24.92 1.54
C ARG A 126 1.64 24.19 1.19
N PHE A 127 1.79 22.99 0.66
CA PHE A 127 0.70 22.04 0.47
C PHE A 127 0.31 21.46 1.84
N CYS A 128 -0.86 21.81 2.36
CA CYS A 128 -1.36 21.33 3.65
C CYS A 128 -2.68 20.57 3.47
N ILE A 129 -2.92 19.59 4.32
CA ILE A 129 -4.21 18.88 4.40
C ILE A 129 -4.89 19.30 5.70
N ASP A 130 -6.17 19.69 5.62
CA ASP A 130 -6.93 20.12 6.79
C ASP A 130 -7.46 18.92 7.58
N TYR A 131 -6.61 18.41 8.47
CA TYR A 131 -6.96 17.31 9.37
C TYR A 131 -7.71 17.75 10.63
N ARG A 132 -8.13 19.01 10.78
CA ARG A 132 -8.71 19.51 12.05
C ARG A 132 -9.87 18.66 12.57
N LYS A 133 -10.82 18.28 11.71
CA LYS A 133 -11.95 17.44 12.11
C LYS A 133 -11.54 16.01 12.46
N ILE A 134 -10.52 15.48 11.80
CA ILE A 134 -10.00 14.14 12.09
C ILE A 134 -9.25 14.17 13.42
N ASN A 135 -8.39 15.17 13.64
CA ASN A 135 -7.64 15.35 14.88
C ASN A 135 -8.53 15.51 16.12
N GLN A 136 -9.75 16.03 15.98
CA GLN A 136 -10.73 16.14 17.08
C GLN A 136 -11.24 14.77 17.57
N ILE A 137 -11.26 13.77 16.71
CA ILE A 137 -11.74 12.41 17.05
C ILE A 137 -10.60 11.41 17.23
N THR A 138 -9.38 11.75 16.81
CA THR A 138 -8.19 10.91 16.99
C THR A 138 -7.79 10.90 18.45
N LYS A 139 -7.62 9.70 19.02
CA LYS A 139 -7.09 9.56 20.37
C LYS A 139 -5.61 9.92 20.38
N ILE A 140 -5.26 10.88 21.24
CA ILE A 140 -3.88 11.33 21.40
C ILE A 140 -3.20 10.38 22.38
N TYR A 141 -2.20 9.64 21.90
CA TYR A 141 -1.28 8.91 22.75
C TYR A 141 -0.13 9.86 23.11
N SER A 142 -0.12 10.35 24.35
CA SER A 142 0.98 11.15 24.88
C SER A 142 1.90 10.26 25.68
N THR A 143 3.08 9.98 25.13
CA THR A 143 4.19 9.47 25.91
C THR A 143 4.85 10.66 26.61
N PRO A 144 5.14 10.59 27.92
CA PRO A 144 5.81 11.68 28.62
C PRO A 144 7.17 11.91 27.98
N LEU A 145 7.41 13.15 27.56
CA LEU A 145 8.74 13.60 27.17
C LEU A 145 9.53 13.90 28.44
N ALA A 146 10.83 13.59 28.42
CA ALA A 146 11.73 13.96 29.52
C ALA A 146 11.74 15.49 29.71
N HIS A 147 11.92 15.95 30.94
CA HIS A 147 12.01 17.38 31.21
C HIS A 147 13.25 17.96 30.56
N ILE A 148 13.17 19.21 30.09
CA ILE A 148 14.30 19.86 29.38
C ILE A 148 15.52 19.93 30.29
N ASP A 149 15.32 20.24 31.58
CA ASP A 149 16.42 20.31 32.55
C ASP A 149 17.15 18.98 32.75
N ASP A 150 16.43 17.85 32.68
CA ASP A 150 17.05 16.51 32.77
C ASP A 150 17.94 16.24 31.57
N ILE A 151 17.48 16.63 30.37
CA ILE A 151 18.25 16.51 29.13
C ILE A 151 19.48 17.44 29.20
N LEU A 152 19.32 18.68 29.64
CA LEU A 152 20.42 19.64 29.78
C LEU A 152 21.46 19.20 30.82
N ALA A 153 21.03 18.59 31.93
CA ALA A 153 21.94 18.05 32.94
C ALA A 153 22.81 16.91 32.40
N LEU A 154 22.27 16.06 31.51
CA LEU A 154 23.03 15.02 30.81
C LEU A 154 24.06 15.62 29.84
N LEU A 155 23.72 16.73 29.19
CA LEU A 155 24.58 17.42 28.22
C LEU A 155 25.77 18.15 28.88
N GLY A 156 25.71 18.49 30.16
CA GLY A 156 26.75 19.26 30.87
C GLY A 156 28.13 18.58 30.99
N LYS A 157 28.26 17.30 30.63
CA LYS A 157 29.52 16.54 30.72
C LYS A 157 30.20 16.25 29.37
N VAL A 158 29.68 16.75 28.25
CA VAL A 158 30.24 16.45 26.92
C VAL A 158 30.91 17.66 26.29
N SER A 159 32.00 17.40 25.55
CA SER A 159 32.80 18.45 24.88
C SER A 159 32.36 18.72 23.44
N PHE A 160 31.59 17.81 22.84
CA PHE A 160 31.13 17.91 21.46
C PHE A 160 29.64 17.61 21.36
N PHE A 161 28.94 18.41 20.57
CA PHE A 161 27.53 18.21 20.26
C PHE A 161 27.36 18.00 18.76
N SER A 162 26.51 17.06 18.39
CA SER A 162 26.11 16.85 17.00
C SER A 162 24.59 16.87 16.94
N ASN A 163 24.05 17.74 16.09
CA ASN A 163 22.62 17.86 15.88
C ASN A 163 22.26 17.32 14.50
N TYR A 164 21.24 16.46 14.46
CA TYR A 164 20.74 15.86 13.23
C TYR A 164 19.26 16.19 13.11
N ASP A 165 18.87 16.78 11.99
CA ASP A 165 17.46 17.02 11.67
C ASP A 165 17.01 16.06 10.56
N LEU A 166 15.89 15.38 10.79
CA LEU A 166 15.33 14.46 9.81
C LEU A 166 14.51 15.26 8.80
N LYS A 167 15.02 15.29 7.56
CA LYS A 167 14.31 15.92 6.45
C LYS A 167 12.92 15.31 6.27
N SER A 168 11.87 16.13 6.46
CA SER A 168 10.48 15.71 6.38
C SER A 168 10.19 14.41 7.17
N GLY A 169 10.74 14.28 8.38
CA GLY A 169 10.74 13.02 9.15
C GLY A 169 9.38 12.33 9.29
N TYR A 170 8.27 13.07 9.27
CA TYR A 170 6.92 12.50 9.25
C TYR A 170 6.65 11.55 8.07
N TRP A 171 7.19 11.84 6.89
CA TRP A 171 7.01 11.05 5.68
C TRP A 171 7.85 9.78 5.66
N GLN A 172 8.86 9.69 6.54
CA GLN A 172 9.70 8.51 6.67
C GLN A 172 9.01 7.41 7.50
N LEU A 173 7.99 7.75 8.27
CA LEU A 173 7.21 6.81 9.09
C LEU A 173 6.12 6.12 8.26
N ALA A 174 6.18 4.79 8.16
CA ALA A 174 5.17 4.03 7.45
C ALA A 174 3.82 4.04 8.19
N MET A 175 2.70 4.14 7.44
CA MET A 175 1.35 3.97 7.99
C MET A 175 1.02 2.49 8.24
N ASP A 176 0.31 2.17 9.32
CA ASP A 176 -0.19 0.83 9.59
C ASP A 176 -1.16 0.36 8.49
N SER A 177 -1.02 -0.91 8.09
CA SER A 177 -1.85 -1.56 7.08
C SER A 177 -3.36 -1.47 7.32
N LYS A 178 -3.82 -1.35 8.57
CA LYS A 178 -5.24 -1.22 8.92
C LYS A 178 -5.80 0.17 8.65
N ASP A 179 -4.97 1.21 8.82
CA ASP A 179 -5.33 2.61 8.60
C ASP A 179 -5.07 3.05 7.15
N GLN A 180 -4.38 2.21 6.40
CA GLN A 180 -4.30 2.32 4.95
C GLN A 180 -5.66 1.99 4.32
N THR A 181 -6.21 2.95 3.57
CA THR A 181 -7.44 2.70 2.81
C THR A 181 -7.22 1.64 1.74
N LYS A 182 -8.02 0.56 1.79
CA LYS A 182 -8.07 -0.53 0.81
C LYS A 182 -8.85 -0.09 -0.43
N TYR A 183 -8.40 -0.47 -1.62
CA TYR A 183 -9.03 -0.06 -2.88
C TYR A 183 -10.04 -1.13 -3.34
N LEU A 184 -11.34 -0.78 -3.42
CA LEU A 184 -12.42 -1.63 -3.97
C LEU A 184 -12.56 -3.06 -3.37
N GLY A 185 -12.20 -3.26 -2.10
CA GLY A 185 -12.26 -4.61 -1.49
C GLY A 185 -11.12 -5.53 -1.90
N PHE A 186 -10.03 -4.94 -2.41
CA PHE A 186 -8.77 -5.62 -2.75
C PHE A 186 -7.61 -5.02 -1.94
N VAL A 187 -6.64 -5.87 -1.61
CA VAL A 187 -5.33 -5.52 -1.06
C VAL A 187 -4.35 -5.47 -2.23
N ILE A 188 -3.72 -4.32 -2.41
CA ILE A 188 -2.75 -4.02 -3.46
C ILE A 188 -1.37 -4.00 -2.80
N ASN A 189 -0.47 -4.88 -3.21
CA ASN A 189 0.93 -4.94 -2.75
C ASN A 189 1.88 -4.93 -3.95
N GLU A 190 3.20 -4.91 -3.71
CA GLU A 190 4.22 -4.87 -4.76
C GLU A 190 4.19 -6.09 -5.70
N ASN A 191 3.67 -7.22 -5.20
CA ASN A 191 3.64 -8.49 -5.94
C ASN A 191 2.34 -8.72 -6.72
N GLY A 192 1.28 -7.94 -6.45
CA GLY A 192 0.00 -8.05 -7.13
C GLY A 192 -1.23 -7.58 -6.34
N ILE A 193 -2.38 -8.08 -6.77
CA ILE A 193 -3.72 -7.77 -6.25
C ILE A 193 -4.29 -9.03 -5.61
N SER A 194 -4.81 -8.91 -4.38
CA SER A 194 -5.49 -9.99 -3.67
C SER A 194 -6.82 -9.52 -3.07
N PRO A 195 -7.81 -10.41 -2.86
CA PRO A 195 -9.05 -10.08 -2.16
C PRO A 195 -8.81 -9.63 -0.72
N ASP A 196 -9.63 -8.69 -0.24
CA ASP A 196 -9.59 -8.28 1.15
C ASP A 196 -10.04 -9.41 2.07
N LYS A 197 -9.14 -9.86 2.96
CA LYS A 197 -9.39 -10.89 3.97
C LYS A 197 -10.65 -10.61 4.80
N ASP A 198 -10.94 -9.35 5.11
CA ASP A 198 -12.11 -8.99 5.92
C ASP A 198 -13.42 -9.14 5.12
N LYS A 199 -13.40 -8.86 3.82
CA LYS A 199 -14.55 -9.07 2.93
C LYS A 199 -14.74 -10.55 2.59
N VAL A 200 -13.66 -11.28 2.39
CA VAL A 200 -13.69 -12.74 2.22
C VAL A 200 -14.28 -13.41 3.45
N LYS A 201 -13.87 -13.02 4.68
CA LYS A 201 -14.44 -13.53 5.93
C LYS A 201 -15.96 -13.37 6.02
N VAL A 202 -16.48 -12.23 5.57
CA VAL A 202 -17.94 -12.02 5.52
C VAL A 202 -18.59 -13.05 4.61
N ILE A 203 -18.04 -13.29 3.42
CA ILE A 203 -18.58 -14.25 2.44
C ILE A 203 -18.45 -15.70 2.96
N THR A 204 -17.34 -16.07 3.58
CA THR A 204 -17.12 -17.43 4.12
C THR A 204 -17.99 -17.71 5.34
N SER A 205 -18.37 -16.69 6.12
CA SER A 205 -19.29 -16.83 7.26
C SER A 205 -20.78 -16.95 6.87
N LEU A 206 -21.14 -16.75 5.60
CA LEU A 206 -22.53 -16.83 5.17
C LEU A 206 -23.08 -18.25 5.27
N LYS A 207 -24.29 -18.35 5.84
CA LYS A 207 -25.10 -19.56 5.84
C LYS A 207 -25.72 -19.80 4.47
N SER A 208 -26.07 -21.05 4.18
CA SER A 208 -26.74 -21.42 2.93
C SER A 208 -28.02 -20.60 2.74
N PRO A 209 -28.23 -19.99 1.56
CA PRO A 209 -29.38 -19.13 1.32
C PRO A 209 -30.68 -19.94 1.27
N LEU A 210 -31.72 -19.44 1.92
CA LEU A 210 -33.05 -20.04 2.00
C LEU A 210 -34.05 -19.38 1.03
N THR A 211 -33.71 -18.19 0.53
CA THR A 211 -34.57 -17.41 -0.37
C THR A 211 -33.87 -17.00 -1.66
N VAL A 212 -34.62 -16.83 -2.75
CA VAL A 212 -34.10 -16.35 -4.05
C VAL A 212 -33.39 -14.99 -3.90
N LYS A 213 -33.83 -14.14 -2.97
CA LYS A 213 -33.19 -12.86 -2.66
C LYS A 213 -31.79 -13.06 -2.08
N GLU A 214 -31.63 -14.02 -1.17
CA GLU A 214 -30.32 -14.36 -0.59
C GLU A 214 -29.40 -15.02 -1.61
N VAL A 215 -29.94 -15.86 -2.51
CA VAL A 215 -29.19 -16.44 -3.63
C VAL A 215 -28.63 -15.34 -4.54
N ARG A 216 -29.47 -14.40 -4.97
CA ARG A 216 -29.04 -13.25 -5.79
C ARG A 216 -28.01 -12.38 -5.08
N ARG A 217 -28.19 -12.16 -3.78
CA ARG A 217 -27.23 -11.41 -2.96
C ARG A 217 -25.87 -12.12 -2.91
N PHE A 218 -25.86 -13.44 -2.69
CA PHE A 218 -24.64 -14.23 -2.68
C PHE A 218 -23.90 -14.16 -4.02
N ILE A 219 -24.60 -14.42 -5.13
CA ILE A 219 -24.02 -14.32 -6.49
C ILE A 219 -23.45 -12.92 -6.74
N GLY A 220 -24.18 -11.86 -6.36
CA GLY A 220 -23.70 -10.48 -6.52
C GLY A 220 -22.41 -10.21 -5.74
N MET A 221 -22.30 -10.73 -4.52
CA MET A 221 -21.10 -10.57 -3.68
C MET A 221 -19.91 -11.38 -4.21
N THR A 222 -20.12 -12.62 -4.67
CA THR A 222 -19.05 -13.47 -5.22
C THR A 222 -18.62 -13.03 -6.61
N SER A 223 -19.50 -12.44 -7.41
CA SER A 223 -19.20 -11.96 -8.77
C SER A 223 -18.09 -10.89 -8.82
N LEU A 224 -17.87 -10.14 -7.73
CA LEU A 224 -16.77 -9.18 -7.64
C LEU A 224 -15.39 -9.87 -7.72
N TYR A 225 -15.30 -11.11 -7.25
CA TYR A 225 -14.08 -11.91 -7.13
C TYR A 225 -13.91 -12.95 -8.24
N ARG A 226 -14.80 -12.94 -9.25
CA ARG A 226 -14.78 -13.88 -10.39
C ARG A 226 -13.41 -14.00 -11.09
N ARG A 227 -12.62 -12.93 -11.08
CA ARG A 227 -11.28 -12.86 -11.70
C ARG A 227 -10.22 -13.74 -11.02
N PHE A 228 -10.49 -14.24 -9.82
CA PHE A 228 -9.61 -15.09 -9.02
C PHE A 228 -10.00 -16.57 -9.05
N ILE A 229 -11.16 -16.90 -9.62
CA ILE A 229 -11.73 -18.24 -9.60
C ILE A 229 -11.81 -18.77 -11.05
N PRO A 230 -10.99 -19.75 -11.42
CA PRO A 230 -11.08 -20.42 -12.72
C PRO A 230 -12.48 -21.03 -12.92
N ASN A 231 -13.03 -20.87 -14.12
CA ASN A 231 -14.30 -21.51 -14.53
C ASN A 231 -15.51 -21.22 -13.63
N VAL A 232 -15.51 -20.07 -12.94
CA VAL A 232 -16.56 -19.69 -11.98
C VAL A 232 -17.98 -19.74 -12.55
N SER A 233 -18.16 -19.46 -13.85
CA SER A 233 -19.46 -19.58 -14.53
C SER A 233 -20.04 -20.99 -14.46
N LYS A 234 -19.26 -22.02 -14.84
CA LYS A 234 -19.68 -23.43 -14.80
C LYS A 234 -19.97 -23.90 -13.37
N ILE A 235 -19.20 -23.40 -12.41
CA ILE A 235 -19.33 -23.79 -11.00
C ILE A 235 -20.56 -23.13 -10.37
N ALA A 236 -20.85 -21.87 -10.72
CA ALA A 236 -21.99 -21.12 -10.21
C ALA A 236 -23.31 -21.47 -10.90
N GLU A 237 -23.29 -22.18 -12.04
CA GLU A 237 -24.45 -22.53 -12.86
C GLU A 237 -25.64 -23.10 -12.05
N PRO A 238 -25.47 -24.09 -11.16
CA PRO A 238 -26.59 -24.63 -10.37
C PRO A 238 -27.24 -23.58 -9.46
N ILE A 239 -26.47 -22.60 -8.97
CA ILE A 239 -26.93 -21.54 -8.07
C ILE A 239 -27.59 -20.41 -8.89
N ILE A 240 -27.04 -20.10 -10.07
CA ILE A 240 -27.60 -19.10 -11.00
C ILE A 240 -28.96 -19.55 -11.51
N GLU A 241 -29.14 -20.85 -11.78
CA GLU A 241 -30.40 -21.41 -12.25
C GLU A 241 -31.57 -21.16 -11.28
N LEU A 242 -31.32 -21.19 -9.98
CA LEU A 242 -32.30 -20.86 -8.93
C LEU A 242 -32.79 -19.40 -8.96
N THR A 243 -32.11 -18.52 -9.71
CA THR A 243 -32.47 -17.10 -9.84
C THR A 243 -33.31 -16.78 -11.08
N LYS A 244 -33.47 -17.75 -12.00
CA LYS A 244 -34.25 -17.62 -13.24
C LYS A 244 -35.74 -17.42 -12.94
N LYS A 245 -36.45 -16.77 -13.87
CA LYS A 245 -37.88 -16.47 -13.74
C LYS A 245 -38.67 -17.78 -13.64
N TYR A 246 -39.54 -17.90 -12.63
CA TYR A 246 -40.36 -19.09 -12.33
C TYR A 246 -39.61 -20.34 -11.84
N ALA A 247 -38.31 -20.25 -11.52
CA ALA A 247 -37.58 -21.36 -10.93
C ALA A 247 -38.11 -21.70 -9.53
N LYS A 248 -38.34 -23.00 -9.27
CA LYS A 248 -38.62 -23.49 -7.92
C LYS A 248 -37.31 -23.53 -7.15
N LEU A 249 -37.28 -22.94 -5.95
CA LEU A 249 -36.09 -22.95 -5.10
C LEU A 249 -35.91 -24.36 -4.50
N ASN A 250 -35.19 -25.21 -5.23
CA ASN A 250 -34.80 -26.54 -4.78
C ASN A 250 -33.29 -26.55 -4.54
N TRP A 251 -32.88 -26.46 -3.26
CA TRP A 251 -31.47 -26.43 -2.91
C TRP A 251 -30.87 -27.84 -2.97
N SER A 252 -30.36 -28.22 -4.14
CA SER A 252 -29.79 -29.55 -4.39
C SER A 252 -28.38 -29.71 -3.83
N ASP A 253 -27.89 -30.94 -3.76
CA ASP A 253 -26.50 -31.24 -3.40
C ASP A 253 -25.49 -30.57 -4.35
N ALA A 254 -25.86 -30.39 -5.62
CA ALA A 254 -25.05 -29.63 -6.59
C ALA A 254 -24.94 -28.15 -6.20
N CYS A 255 -26.03 -27.53 -5.74
CA CYS A 255 -26.03 -26.15 -5.24
C CYS A 255 -25.17 -26.02 -3.98
N LYS A 256 -25.24 -27.00 -3.07
CA LYS A 256 -24.43 -27.02 -1.85
C LYS A 256 -22.92 -27.16 -2.17
N LYS A 257 -22.56 -28.06 -3.08
CA LYS A 257 -21.16 -28.23 -3.54
C LYS A 257 -20.63 -26.97 -4.20
N ALA A 258 -21.41 -26.35 -5.09
CA ALA A 258 -21.06 -25.09 -5.73
C ALA A 258 -20.87 -23.95 -4.71
N PHE A 259 -21.74 -23.88 -3.70
CA PHE A 259 -21.71 -22.83 -2.68
C PHE A 259 -20.46 -22.91 -1.81
N GLU A 260 -20.11 -24.09 -1.31
CA GLU A 260 -18.89 -24.28 -0.51
C GLU A 260 -17.63 -24.10 -1.36
N TYR A 261 -17.60 -24.62 -2.58
CA TYR A 261 -16.45 -24.44 -3.48
C TYR A 261 -16.16 -22.95 -3.74
N LEU A 262 -17.19 -22.12 -3.96
CA LEU A 262 -17.03 -20.69 -4.14
C LEU A 262 -16.50 -20.00 -2.87
N LYS A 263 -16.88 -20.46 -1.68
CA LYS A 263 -16.36 -19.93 -0.41
C LYS A 263 -14.90 -20.32 -0.20
N ASP A 264 -14.56 -21.58 -0.44
CA ASP A 264 -13.20 -22.10 -0.29
C ASP A 264 -12.25 -21.47 -1.30
N SER A 265 -12.68 -21.31 -2.55
CA SER A 265 -11.90 -20.65 -3.60
C SER A 265 -11.53 -19.20 -3.28
N LEU A 266 -12.32 -18.52 -2.45
CA LEU A 266 -12.03 -17.17 -1.96
C LEU A 266 -11.04 -17.13 -0.79
N THR A 267 -10.79 -18.27 -0.14
CA THR A 267 -9.78 -18.40 0.92
C THR A 267 -8.40 -18.78 0.41
N VAL A 268 -8.35 -19.58 -0.66
CA VAL A 268 -7.11 -20.12 -1.26
C VAL A 268 -6.51 -19.17 -2.31
N VAL A 269 -6.99 -17.93 -2.39
CA VAL A 269 -6.88 -17.08 -3.60
C VAL A 269 -5.43 -16.88 -4.08
N PRO A 270 -5.15 -17.14 -5.37
CA PRO A 270 -3.88 -16.78 -5.98
C PRO A 270 -3.76 -15.26 -6.14
N LEU A 271 -2.56 -14.74 -5.89
CA LEU A 271 -2.19 -13.36 -6.16
C LEU A 271 -2.30 -13.08 -7.67
N LEU A 272 -3.11 -12.11 -8.07
CA LEU A 272 -3.08 -11.61 -9.46
C LEU A 272 -1.88 -10.69 -9.61
N ALA A 273 -0.89 -11.09 -10.41
CA ALA A 273 0.31 -10.30 -10.61
C ALA A 273 0.06 -9.07 -11.50
N TYR A 274 0.92 -8.05 -11.40
CA TYR A 274 0.85 -6.90 -12.31
C TYR A 274 1.43 -7.26 -13.67
N PRO A 275 0.73 -6.94 -14.78
CA PRO A 275 1.22 -7.23 -16.12
C PRO A 275 2.56 -6.54 -16.38
N ASP A 276 3.55 -7.33 -16.80
CA ASP A 276 4.83 -6.81 -17.27
C ASP A 276 4.71 -6.49 -18.77
N THR A 277 4.80 -5.21 -19.13
CA THR A 277 4.66 -4.77 -20.52
C THR A 277 5.78 -5.25 -21.43
N ASN A 278 6.89 -5.74 -20.85
CA ASN A 278 8.06 -6.21 -21.59
C ASN A 278 8.03 -7.73 -21.86
N LYS A 279 7.03 -8.45 -21.33
CA LYS A 279 6.90 -9.90 -21.49
C LYS A 279 5.71 -10.26 -22.36
N THR A 280 5.81 -11.40 -23.06
CA THR A 280 4.72 -11.91 -23.88
C THR A 280 3.58 -12.44 -23.01
N TYR A 281 2.35 -12.26 -23.50
CA TYR A 281 1.16 -12.82 -22.87
C TYR A 281 0.84 -14.19 -23.47
N THR A 282 0.47 -15.14 -22.62
CA THR A 282 -0.08 -16.44 -23.03
C THR A 282 -1.53 -16.51 -22.58
N LEU A 283 -2.44 -16.61 -23.56
CA LEU A 283 -3.86 -16.76 -23.33
C LEU A 283 -4.24 -18.24 -23.49
N TYR A 284 -4.68 -18.87 -22.40
CA TYR A 284 -5.33 -20.17 -22.46
C TYR A 284 -6.83 -19.95 -22.63
N CYS A 285 -7.42 -20.59 -23.63
CA CYS A 285 -8.86 -20.57 -23.87
C CYS A 285 -9.37 -22.00 -23.86
N ASP A 286 -10.51 -22.20 -23.22
CA ASP A 286 -11.27 -23.44 -23.24
C ASP A 286 -12.76 -23.12 -23.40
N ALA A 287 -13.50 -23.97 -24.09
CA ALA A 287 -14.90 -23.75 -24.40
C ALA A 287 -15.68 -25.06 -24.31
N SER A 288 -16.93 -24.95 -23.87
CA SER A 288 -17.91 -26.03 -23.82
C SER A 288 -19.24 -25.54 -24.37
N ASP A 289 -20.21 -26.46 -24.52
CA ASP A 289 -21.53 -26.16 -25.08
C ASP A 289 -22.29 -25.05 -24.31
N THR A 290 -21.96 -24.85 -23.03
CA THR A 290 -22.64 -23.88 -22.15
C THR A 290 -21.78 -22.67 -21.77
N CYS A 291 -20.44 -22.78 -21.73
CA CYS A 291 -19.57 -21.70 -21.28
C CYS A 291 -18.22 -21.61 -22.01
N ILE A 292 -17.65 -20.41 -22.04
CA ILE A 292 -16.28 -20.12 -22.49
C ILE A 292 -15.46 -19.64 -21.29
N GLY A 293 -14.26 -20.20 -21.10
CA GLY A 293 -13.28 -19.82 -20.10
C GLY A 293 -11.97 -19.37 -20.75
N ALA A 294 -11.36 -18.33 -20.21
CA ALA A 294 -10.05 -17.86 -20.64
C ALA A 294 -9.19 -17.43 -19.45
N CYS A 295 -7.91 -17.76 -19.49
CA CYS A 295 -6.91 -17.41 -18.49
C CYS A 295 -5.70 -16.75 -19.16
N LEU A 296 -5.40 -15.51 -18.77
CA LEU A 296 -4.26 -14.74 -19.23
C LEU A 296 -3.08 -14.91 -18.25
N THR A 297 -1.95 -15.37 -18.77
CA THR A 297 -0.71 -15.63 -18.02
C THR A 297 0.50 -14.99 -18.71
N GLN A 298 1.62 -14.86 -18.01
CA GLN A 298 2.93 -14.48 -18.56
C GLN A 298 4.00 -15.38 -17.91
N PRO A 299 5.06 -15.75 -18.65
CA PRO A 299 6.15 -16.55 -18.11
C PRO A 299 6.90 -15.80 -17.00
N CYS A 300 7.19 -16.51 -15.90
CA CYS A 300 8.02 -16.07 -14.79
C CYS A 300 9.30 -16.92 -14.76
N GLU A 301 10.39 -16.40 -14.21
CA GLU A 301 11.67 -17.13 -14.10
C GLU A 301 11.57 -18.33 -13.13
N ASP A 302 10.68 -18.23 -12.14
CA ASP A 302 10.20 -19.37 -11.37
C ASP A 302 9.18 -20.19 -12.18
N THR A 303 9.25 -21.51 -12.08
CA THR A 303 8.38 -22.49 -12.76
C THR A 303 6.86 -22.27 -12.64
N GLU A 304 6.42 -21.35 -11.78
CA GLU A 304 5.03 -20.94 -11.62
C GLU A 304 4.62 -19.80 -12.58
N LYS A 305 3.69 -20.09 -13.49
CA LYS A 305 3.05 -19.07 -14.34
C LYS A 305 2.16 -18.17 -13.49
N LYS A 306 2.49 -16.88 -13.41
CA LYS A 306 1.64 -15.88 -12.74
C LYS A 306 0.36 -15.65 -13.55
N ILE A 307 -0.77 -15.52 -12.86
CA ILE A 307 -2.09 -15.27 -13.46
C ILE A 307 -2.36 -13.76 -13.42
N TYR A 308 -2.75 -13.19 -14.56
CA TYR A 308 -2.99 -11.75 -14.73
C TYR A 308 -4.47 -11.42 -14.95
N GLY A 309 -5.25 -12.41 -15.39
CA GLY A 309 -6.70 -12.29 -15.46
C GLY A 309 -7.38 -13.58 -15.85
N VAL A 310 -8.50 -13.88 -15.19
CA VAL A 310 -9.41 -14.96 -15.55
C VAL A 310 -10.72 -14.35 -16.01
N LYS A 311 -11.24 -14.79 -17.15
CA LYS A 311 -12.54 -14.36 -17.68
C LYS A 311 -13.34 -15.58 -18.10
N SER A 312 -14.53 -15.71 -17.56
CA SER A 312 -15.52 -16.70 -18.03
C SER A 312 -16.80 -15.97 -18.46
N ALA A 313 -17.42 -16.48 -19.52
CA ALA A 313 -18.66 -15.97 -20.06
C ALA A 313 -19.61 -17.13 -20.39
N GLU A 314 -20.88 -16.94 -20.06
CA GLU A 314 -21.95 -17.84 -20.46
C GLU A 314 -22.56 -17.35 -21.78
N LYS A 315 -23.07 -18.29 -22.57
CA LYS A 315 -23.80 -17.98 -23.80
C LYS A 315 -25.07 -17.20 -23.41
N PRO A 316 -25.32 -16.00 -23.94
CA PRO A 316 -26.60 -15.35 -23.75
C PRO A 316 -27.69 -16.22 -24.39
N ILE A 317 -28.70 -16.59 -23.60
CA ILE A 317 -29.94 -17.20 -24.10
C ILE A 317 -30.84 -16.06 -24.62
#